data_AF-A0A7J4LZB2-F1
#
_entry.id   AF-A0A7J4LZB2-F1
#
_cell.length_a   1.000
_cell.length_b   1.000
_cell.length_c   1.000
_cell.angle_alpha   90.00
_cell.angle_beta   90.00
_cell.angle_gamma   90.00
#
_symmetry.space_group_name_H-M   'P 1'
#
loop_
_entity.id
_entity.type
_entity.pdbx_description
1 polymer ?
#
loop_
_entity_poly.entity_id
_entity_poly.type
_entity_poly.pdbx_seq_one_letter_code
_entity_poly.pdbx_strand_id
1 'polypeptide(L)'
;MPFTFSFPEVVDLVVMTAFLGFIFMDMFRRQAHMDIDPLLVSKPMFDWHAFWFACLVIAPGIVLHEIGHKIVALSFGQIAVFHAAYNFLILGLILKLVNFPFIFFVPGYVSHMGSAGPLQLSIIALAGPLVNFLLWGLATIMLKQKK
;
A
#
# COMPACT_ATOMS: atom_id res chain seq x y z
N MET A 1 6.05 -25.18 7.20
CA MET A 1 5.14 -24.27 7.93
C MET A 1 4.04 -23.85 6.98
N PRO A 2 2.78 -23.67 7.41
CA PRO A 2 1.72 -23.29 6.50
C PRO A 2 1.97 -21.86 5.96
N PHE A 3 1.74 -21.63 4.67
CA PHE A 3 1.79 -20.32 4.00
C PHE A 3 0.63 -19.38 4.42
N THR A 4 0.03 -19.62 5.58
CA THR A 4 -1.21 -18.99 6.01
C THR A 4 -0.96 -17.65 6.66
N PHE A 5 -1.84 -16.69 6.41
CA PHE A 5 -1.91 -15.47 7.21
C PHE A 5 -2.50 -15.77 8.57
N SER A 6 -1.85 -15.27 9.61
CA SER A 6 -2.44 -15.22 10.93
C SER A 6 -3.50 -14.13 10.99
N PHE A 7 -4.45 -14.25 11.92
CA PHE A 7 -5.50 -13.26 12.11
C PHE A 7 -4.95 -11.83 12.34
N PRO A 8 -3.90 -11.61 13.16
CA PRO A 8 -3.29 -10.28 13.29
C PRO A 8 -2.80 -9.70 11.97
N GLU A 9 -2.20 -10.51 11.09
CA GLU A 9 -1.71 -10.01 9.80
C GLU A 9 -2.85 -9.56 8.89
N VAL A 10 -3.99 -10.26 8.94
CA VAL A 10 -5.19 -9.85 8.20
C VAL A 10 -5.73 -8.53 8.75
N VAL A 11 -5.75 -8.37 10.07
CA VAL A 11 -6.16 -7.11 10.71
C VAL A 11 -5.22 -5.97 10.30
N ASP A 12 -3.91 -6.18 10.38
CA ASP A 12 -2.89 -5.22 9.96
C ASP A 12 -3.08 -4.81 8.49
N LEU A 13 -3.36 -5.78 7.61
CA LEU A 13 -3.57 -5.54 6.19
C LEU A 13 -4.81 -4.68 5.95
N VAL A 14 -5.92 -4.99 6.62
CA VAL A 14 -7.18 -4.23 6.53
C VAL A 14 -6.98 -2.80 7.07
N VAL A 15 -6.34 -2.67 8.23
CA VAL A 15 -6.08 -1.37 8.86
C VAL A 15 -5.15 -0.53 8.00
N MET A 16 -4.03 -1.08 7.52
CA MET A 16 -3.12 -0.39 6.62
C MET A 16 -3.86 0.07 5.35
N THR A 17 -4.67 -0.79 4.74
CA THR A 17 -5.45 -0.46 3.54
C THR A 17 -6.41 0.71 3.79
N ALA A 18 -7.13 0.70 4.92
CA ALA A 18 -8.02 1.79 5.29
C ALA A 18 -7.26 3.11 5.54
N PHE A 19 -6.10 3.06 6.21
CA PHE A 19 -5.25 4.24 6.40
C PHE A 19 -4.75 4.79 5.06
N LEU A 20 -4.27 3.95 4.16
CA LEU A 20 -3.82 4.34 2.82
C LEU A 20 -4.95 4.99 2.02
N GLY A 21 -6.13 4.36 2.00
CA GLY A 21 -7.32 4.89 1.35
C GLY A 21 -7.66 6.28 1.87
N PHE A 22 -7.64 6.47 3.19
CA PHE A 22 -7.90 7.77 3.79
C PHE A 22 -6.80 8.78 3.43
N ILE A 23 -5.53 8.44 3.63
CA ILE A 23 -4.38 9.33 3.40
C ILE A 23 -4.37 9.88 1.96
N PHE A 24 -4.72 9.04 0.98
CA PHE A 24 -4.60 9.38 -0.44
C PHE A 24 -5.93 9.68 -1.15
N MET A 25 -7.10 9.61 -0.48
CA MET A 25 -8.39 9.89 -1.13
C MET A 25 -8.44 11.27 -1.80
N ASP A 26 -7.78 12.27 -1.22
CA ASP A 26 -7.81 13.64 -1.75
C ASP A 26 -7.14 13.76 -3.13
N MET A 27 -6.22 12.85 -3.49
CA MET A 27 -5.63 12.78 -4.83
C MET A 27 -6.62 12.33 -5.90
N PHE A 28 -7.66 11.60 -5.51
CA PHE A 28 -8.67 11.03 -6.41
C PHE A 28 -10.01 11.74 -6.35
N ARG A 29 -10.13 12.77 -5.50
CA ARG A 29 -11.27 13.67 -5.54
C ARG A 29 -11.29 14.34 -6.90
N ARG A 30 -12.40 14.19 -7.63
CA ARG A 30 -12.63 14.99 -8.83
C ARG A 30 -12.50 16.45 -8.43
N GLN A 31 -11.49 17.13 -8.95
CA GLN A 31 -11.47 18.59 -8.95
C GLN A 31 -12.70 18.98 -9.76
N ALA A 32 -13.80 19.32 -9.07
CA ALA A 32 -14.87 20.03 -9.73
C ALA A 32 -14.24 21.36 -10.13
N HIS A 33 -13.94 21.52 -11.42
CA HIS A 33 -13.73 22.83 -12.03
C HIS A 33 -15.05 23.58 -11.90
N MET A 34 -15.33 24.09 -10.71
CA MET A 34 -16.39 25.05 -10.50
C MET A 34 -15.71 26.40 -10.38
N ASP A 35 -16.10 27.32 -11.26
CA ASP A 35 -15.76 28.76 -11.23
C ASP A 35 -16.41 29.46 -10.00
N ILE A 36 -16.51 28.75 -8.87
CA ILE A 36 -17.09 29.22 -7.62
C ILE A 36 -15.93 29.49 -6.67
N ASP A 37 -15.99 30.67 -6.04
CA ASP A 37 -15.00 31.15 -5.08
C ASP A 37 -14.58 30.02 -4.10
N PRO A 38 -13.32 29.57 -4.10
CA PRO A 38 -12.86 28.44 -3.29
C PRO A 38 -13.14 28.59 -1.78
N LEU A 39 -13.37 29.83 -1.33
CA LEU A 39 -13.71 30.19 0.04
C LEU A 39 -15.16 29.86 0.44
N LEU A 40 -16.06 29.64 -0.52
CA LEU A 40 -17.48 29.36 -0.28
C LEU A 40 -17.84 27.87 -0.42
N VAL A 41 -16.94 27.07 -1.01
CA VAL A 41 -17.14 25.64 -1.20
C VAL A 41 -16.71 24.90 0.06
N SER A 42 -17.67 24.54 0.91
CA SER A 42 -17.44 23.58 1.98
C SER A 42 -17.14 22.21 1.35
N LYS A 43 -15.85 21.83 1.32
CA LYS A 43 -15.45 20.50 0.87
C LYS A 43 -15.83 19.50 1.97
N PRO A 44 -16.58 18.41 1.65
CA PRO A 44 -16.87 17.39 2.64
C PRO A 44 -15.55 16.83 3.17
N MET A 45 -15.44 16.63 4.48
CA MET A 45 -14.22 16.10 5.09
C MET A 45 -13.90 14.69 4.59
N PHE A 46 -14.92 13.92 4.21
CA PHE A 46 -14.80 12.54 3.76
C PHE A 46 -15.55 12.32 2.43
N ASP A 47 -14.91 11.67 1.45
CA ASP A 47 -15.55 11.23 0.20
C ASP A 47 -15.42 9.70 0.07
N TRP A 48 -16.53 8.97 0.17
CA TRP A 48 -16.51 7.51 0.08
C TRP A 48 -16.07 6.97 -1.27
N HIS A 49 -16.43 7.64 -2.37
CA HIS A 49 -16.04 7.18 -3.70
C HIS A 49 -14.52 7.33 -3.87
N ALA A 50 -13.98 8.48 -3.49
CA ALA A 50 -12.55 8.73 -3.56
C ALA A 50 -11.76 7.80 -2.62
N PHE A 51 -12.28 7.52 -1.42
CA PHE A 51 -11.68 6.58 -0.48
C PHE A 51 -11.58 5.16 -1.04
N TRP A 52 -12.69 4.59 -1.52
CA TRP A 52 -12.68 3.24 -2.05
C TRP A 52 -11.84 3.13 -3.32
N PHE A 53 -11.87 4.16 -4.17
CA PHE A 53 -11.01 4.23 -5.34
C PHE A 53 -9.52 4.28 -4.96
N ALA A 54 -9.17 5.09 -3.96
CA ALA A 54 -7.80 5.15 -3.44
C ALA A 54 -7.34 3.80 -2.88
N CYS A 55 -8.18 3.11 -2.08
CA CYS A 55 -7.90 1.76 -1.61
C CYS A 55 -7.62 0.81 -2.78
N LEU A 56 -8.48 0.79 -3.80
CA LEU A 56 -8.36 -0.12 -4.94
C LEU A 56 -7.11 0.14 -5.79
N VAL A 57 -6.69 1.40 -5.93
CA VAL A 57 -5.52 1.75 -6.74
C VAL A 57 -4.21 1.53 -5.98
N ILE A 58 -4.17 1.91 -4.70
CA ILE A 58 -2.93 1.97 -3.92
C ILE A 58 -2.65 0.66 -3.19
N ALA A 59 -3.66 0.08 -2.54
CA ALA A 59 -3.45 -1.05 -1.65
C ALA A 59 -2.87 -2.28 -2.36
N PRO A 60 -3.29 -2.67 -3.58
CA PRO A 60 -2.70 -3.83 -4.25
C PRO A 60 -1.19 -3.69 -4.49
N GLY A 61 -0.70 -2.48 -4.80
CA GLY A 61 0.73 -2.25 -5.03
C GLY A 61 1.58 -2.41 -3.77
N ILE A 62 1.03 -2.15 -2.58
CA ILE A 62 1.75 -2.33 -1.32
C ILE A 62 1.53 -3.75 -0.79
N VAL A 63 0.28 -4.22 -0.78
CA VAL A 63 -0.08 -5.54 -0.26
C VAL A 63 0.64 -6.63 -1.06
N LEU A 64 0.58 -6.61 -2.39
CA LEU A 64 1.24 -7.64 -3.20
C LEU A 64 2.77 -7.57 -3.08
N HIS A 65 3.33 -6.37 -2.94
CA HIS A 65 4.77 -6.17 -2.70
C HIS A 65 5.24 -6.88 -1.44
N GLU A 66 4.59 -6.60 -0.30
CA GLU A 66 4.93 -7.21 0.98
C GLU A 66 4.67 -8.71 0.99
N ILE A 67 3.57 -9.17 0.38
CA ILE A 67 3.28 -10.60 0.20
C ILE A 67 4.38 -11.29 -0.63
N GLY A 68 4.93 -10.62 -1.63
CA GLY A 68 6.07 -11.11 -2.41
C GLY A 68 7.28 -11.41 -1.53
N HIS A 69 7.67 -10.46 -0.67
CA HIS A 69 8.74 -10.68 0.31
C HIS A 69 8.44 -11.87 1.23
N LYS A 70 7.22 -11.93 1.77
CA LYS A 70 6.80 -13.01 2.68
C LYS A 70 6.86 -14.39 2.02
N ILE A 71 6.27 -14.55 0.82
CA ILE A 71 6.23 -15.84 0.11
C ILE A 71 7.64 -16.34 -0.18
N VAL A 72 8.52 -15.45 -0.66
CA VAL A 72 9.90 -15.84 -0.99
C VAL A 72 10.69 -16.20 0.28
N ALA A 73 10.55 -15.44 1.37
CA ALA A 73 11.17 -15.78 2.65
C ALA A 73 10.69 -17.15 3.19
N LEU A 74 9.38 -17.42 3.14
CA LEU A 74 8.80 -18.71 3.52
C LEU A 74 9.32 -19.85 2.63
N SER A 75 9.55 -19.60 1.34
CA SER A 75 10.09 -20.62 0.41
C SER A 75 11.53 -21.03 0.75
N PHE A 76 12.31 -20.14 1.36
CA PHE A 76 13.64 -20.44 1.90
C PHE A 76 13.61 -21.06 3.31
N GLY A 77 12.43 -21.38 3.83
CA GLY A 77 12.26 -21.98 5.17
C GLY A 77 12.39 -20.98 6.31
N GLN A 78 12.41 -19.67 6.04
CA GLN A 78 12.35 -18.66 7.09
C GLN A 78 10.92 -18.52 7.63
N ILE A 79 10.80 -17.99 8.84
CA ILE A 79 9.53 -17.54 9.39
C ILE A 79 9.35 -16.09 8.93
N ALA A 80 8.21 -15.75 8.34
CA ALA A 80 7.93 -14.40 7.87
C ALA A 80 6.53 -13.94 8.28
N VAL A 81 6.43 -12.72 8.83
CA VAL A 81 5.20 -12.13 9.37
C VAL A 81 5.06 -10.69 8.85
N PHE A 82 3.89 -10.39 8.29
CA PHE A 82 3.52 -9.05 7.85
C PHE A 82 3.10 -8.18 9.04
N HIS A 83 3.50 -6.92 9.04
CA HIS A 83 3.12 -5.94 10.04
C HIS A 83 2.70 -4.63 9.39
N ALA A 84 1.62 -4.05 9.88
CA ALA A 84 1.29 -2.66 9.59
C ALA A 84 2.23 -1.73 10.38
N ALA A 85 2.81 -0.74 9.71
CA ALA A 85 3.74 0.19 10.32
C ALA A 85 2.98 1.35 10.99
N TYR A 86 2.30 1.07 12.11
CA TYR A 86 1.38 2.01 12.78
C TYR A 86 1.96 3.42 13.02
N ASN A 87 3.21 3.52 13.47
CA ASN A 87 3.86 4.81 13.71
C ASN A 87 3.94 5.67 12.43
N PHE A 88 4.27 5.03 11.32
CA PHE A 88 4.35 5.67 10.01
C PHE A 88 2.97 5.95 9.41
N LEU A 89 1.98 5.09 9.65
CA LEU A 89 0.58 5.32 9.27
C LEU A 89 -0.01 6.52 10.01
N ILE A 90 0.25 6.65 11.31
CA ILE A 90 -0.16 7.80 12.13
C ILE A 90 0.55 9.06 11.65
N LEU A 91 1.86 8.98 11.36
CA LEU A 91 2.59 10.10 10.77
C LEU A 91 1.96 10.55 9.44
N GLY A 92 1.69 9.61 8.54
CA GLY A 92 1.03 9.89 7.26
C GLY A 92 -0.35 10.52 7.43
N LEU A 93 -1.12 10.06 8.43
CA LEU A 93 -2.41 10.64 8.81
C LEU A 93 -2.25 12.10 9.27
N ILE A 94 -1.29 12.38 10.17
CA ILE A 94 -1.03 13.75 10.64
C ILE A 94 -0.61 14.65 9.48
N LEU A 95 0.31 14.18 8.62
CA LEU A 95 0.77 14.92 7.44
C LEU A 95 -0.37 15.26 6.48
N LYS A 96 -1.30 14.32 6.26
CA LYS A 96 -2.54 14.59 5.52
C LYS A 96 -3.36 15.69 6.21
N LEU A 97 -3.63 15.56 7.51
CA LEU A 97 -4.53 16.48 8.22
C LEU A 97 -4.01 17.92 8.24
N VAL A 98 -2.70 18.12 8.23
CA VAL A 98 -2.07 19.44 8.13
C VAL A 98 -1.86 19.91 6.68
N ASN A 99 -2.35 19.15 5.68
CA ASN A 99 -2.19 19.41 4.24
C ASN A 99 -0.72 19.59 3.82
N PHE A 100 0.17 18.77 4.38
CA PHE A 100 1.59 18.83 4.04
C PHE A 100 1.81 18.38 2.58
N PRO A 101 2.68 19.06 1.80
CA PRO A 101 2.74 18.90 0.35
C PRO A 101 3.34 17.57 -0.13
N PHE A 102 4.01 16.81 0.73
CA PHE A 102 4.55 15.49 0.38
C PHE A 102 4.34 14.51 1.53
N ILE A 103 4.10 13.24 1.22
CA ILE A 103 3.90 12.22 2.25
C ILE A 103 4.94 11.12 1.97
N PHE A 104 5.88 10.96 2.91
CA PHE A 104 6.89 9.89 2.86
C PHE A 104 6.80 9.05 4.13
N PHE A 105 6.45 7.78 3.98
CA PHE A 105 6.34 6.84 5.09
C PHE A 105 6.34 5.40 4.57
N VAL A 106 6.60 4.46 5.47
CA VAL A 106 6.50 3.03 5.21
C VAL A 106 5.12 2.56 5.70
N PRO A 107 4.25 2.01 4.85
CA PRO A 107 2.88 1.63 5.25
C PRO A 107 2.82 0.29 6.00
N GLY A 108 3.69 -0.64 5.64
CA GLY A 108 3.82 -1.96 6.25
C GLY A 108 5.19 -2.53 5.93
N TYR A 109 5.55 -3.62 6.61
CA TYR A 109 6.79 -4.33 6.39
C TYR A 109 6.63 -5.81 6.74
N VAL A 110 7.45 -6.66 6.13
CA VAL A 110 7.58 -8.06 6.51
C VAL A 110 8.81 -8.28 7.37
N SER A 111 8.60 -8.75 8.60
CA SER A 111 9.68 -9.28 9.42
C SER A 111 9.95 -10.73 9.03
N HIS A 112 11.22 -11.12 8.92
CA HIS A 112 11.58 -12.51 8.67
C HIS A 112 12.76 -12.96 9.54
N MET A 113 12.72 -14.22 10.00
CA MET A 113 13.73 -14.80 10.87
C MET A 113 14.12 -16.19 10.37
N GLY A 114 15.43 -16.45 10.30
CA GLY A 114 15.99 -17.73 9.90
C GLY A 114 17.38 -17.55 9.26
N SER A 115 18.15 -18.63 9.21
CA SER A 115 19.47 -18.60 8.55
C SER A 115 19.30 -18.46 7.04
N ALA A 116 19.78 -17.36 6.47
CA ALA A 116 19.80 -17.15 5.03
C ALA A 116 21.16 -16.62 4.58
N GLY A 117 21.66 -17.14 3.45
CA GLY A 117 22.86 -16.63 2.81
C GLY A 117 22.63 -15.27 2.13
N PRO A 118 23.69 -14.53 1.77
CA PRO A 118 23.57 -13.22 1.12
C PRO A 118 22.70 -13.23 -0.15
N LEU A 119 22.82 -14.29 -0.97
CA LEU A 119 22.02 -14.43 -2.18
C LEU A 119 20.52 -14.59 -1.88
N GLN A 120 20.17 -15.36 -0.86
CA GLN A 120 18.77 -15.55 -0.45
C GLN A 120 18.17 -14.25 0.06
N LEU A 121 18.92 -13.50 0.87
CA LEU A 121 18.51 -12.18 1.35
C LEU A 121 18.27 -11.21 0.18
N SER A 122 19.15 -11.19 -0.81
CA SER A 122 18.97 -10.37 -2.02
C SER A 122 17.73 -10.77 -2.83
N ILE A 123 17.45 -12.07 -2.95
CA ILE A 123 16.26 -12.57 -3.65
C ILE A 123 14.98 -12.19 -2.87
N ILE A 124 14.99 -12.34 -1.54
CA ILE A 124 13.89 -11.88 -0.68
C ILE A 124 13.67 -10.38 -0.89
N ALA A 125 14.72 -9.56 -0.81
CA ALA A 125 14.63 -8.12 -0.99
C ALA A 125 14.20 -7.69 -2.41
N LEU A 126 14.44 -8.51 -3.44
CA LEU A 126 14.00 -8.24 -4.81
C LEU A 126 12.53 -8.65 -5.04
N ALA A 127 11.99 -9.58 -4.25
CA ALA A 127 10.68 -10.18 -4.47
C ALA A 127 9.55 -9.14 -4.56
N GLY A 128 9.45 -8.24 -3.57
CA GLY A 128 8.45 -7.17 -3.58
C GLY A 128 8.58 -6.22 -4.78
N PRO A 129 9.76 -5.64 -5.05
CA PRO A 129 9.99 -4.82 -6.24
C PRO A 129 9.63 -5.53 -7.55
N LEU A 130 9.96 -6.81 -7.68
CA LEU A 130 9.60 -7.61 -8.85
C LEU A 130 8.09 -7.77 -9.00
N VAL A 131 7.36 -7.99 -7.90
CA VAL A 131 5.89 -8.05 -7.93
C VAL A 131 5.30 -6.74 -8.44
N ASN A 132 5.81 -5.59 -8.01
CA ASN A 132 5.35 -4.29 -8.50
C ASN A 132 5.67 -4.07 -9.98
N PHE A 133 6.86 -4.50 -10.41
CA PHE A 133 7.23 -4.45 -11.82
C PHE A 133 6.30 -5.30 -12.69
N LEU A 134 5.94 -6.51 -12.23
CA LEU A 134 4.98 -7.37 -12.92
C LEU A 134 3.57 -6.76 -12.94
N LEU A 135 3.10 -6.20 -11.83
CA LEU A 135 1.81 -5.52 -11.74
C LEU A 135 1.72 -4.36 -12.74
N TRP A 136 2.77 -3.53 -12.81
CA TRP A 136 2.88 -2.45 -13.78
C TRP A 136 2.89 -2.98 -15.23
N GLY A 137 3.68 -4.01 -15.51
CA GLY A 137 3.77 -4.61 -16.84
C GLY A 137 2.42 -5.15 -17.33
N LEU A 138 1.73 -5.91 -16.47
CA LEU A 138 0.39 -6.43 -16.75
C LEU A 138 -0.62 -5.31 -17.01
N ALA A 139 -0.68 -4.31 -16.13
CA ALA A 139 -1.57 -3.16 -16.31
C ALA A 139 -1.29 -2.43 -17.64
N THR A 140 -0.01 -2.24 -17.98
CA THR A 140 0.41 -1.59 -19.23
C THR A 140 -0.03 -2.39 -20.47
N ILE A 141 0.11 -3.71 -20.44
CA ILE A 141 -0.32 -4.58 -21.55
C ILE A 141 -1.85 -4.52 -21.70
N MET A 142 -2.59 -4.66 -20.60
CA MET A 142 -4.06 -4.64 -20.65
C MET A 142 -4.61 -3.29 -21.14
N LEU A 143 -4.00 -2.17 -20.74
CA LEU A 143 -4.41 -0.85 -21.23
C LEU A 143 -4.13 -0.66 -22.72
N LYS A 144 -3.06 -1.25 -23.26
CA LYS A 144 -2.74 -1.19 -24.69
C LYS A 144 -3.67 -2.05 -25.55
N GLN A 145 -4.18 -3.16 -25.01
CA GLN A 145 -5.13 -4.04 -25.72
C GLN A 145 -6.57 -3.50 -25.78
N LYS A 146 -6.90 -2.51 -24.94
CA LYS A 146 -8.21 -1.84 -24.94
C LYS A 146 -8.28 -0.61 -25.86
N LYS A 147 -7.23 -0.36 -26.66
CA LYS A 147 -7.27 0.58 -27.80
C LYS A 147 -7.57 -0.19 -29.07
#